data_AF-A0A847BHW6-F1
#
_entry.id   AF-A0A847BHW6-F1
#
_cell.length_a   1.000
_cell.length_b   1.000
_cell.length_c   1.000
_cell.angle_alpha   90.00
_cell.angle_beta   90.00
_cell.angle_gamma   90.00
#
_symmetry.space_group_name_H-M   'P 1'
#
loop_
_entity.id
_entity.type
_entity.pdbx_description
1 polymer ?
#
loop_
_entity_poly.entity_id
_entity_poly.type
_entity_poly.pdbx_seq_one_letter_code
_entity_poly.pdbx_strand_id
1 'polypeptide(L)'
;QALEEVGLLGFEDVPAGQLSAGQQRRVALARLVLVPRPLWVLDEPFTAIDREGVTALEQRLVAHARRGGCVLVTTHHELTPCPELRRIRLDEGSVDDVI
;
A
#
# COMPACT_ATOMS: atom_id res chain seq x y z
N GLN A 1 10.37 -10.10 11.54
CA GLN A 1 8.95 -9.72 11.64
C GLN A 1 8.49 -8.88 10.44
N ALA A 2 8.95 -7.63 10.25
CA ALA A 2 8.47 -6.80 9.12
C ALA A 2 8.93 -7.27 7.71
N LEU A 3 10.13 -7.85 7.56
CA LEU A 3 10.62 -8.38 6.28
C LEU A 3 9.91 -9.67 5.85
N GLU A 4 9.61 -10.53 6.82
CA GLU A 4 8.80 -11.74 6.63
C GLU A 4 7.41 -11.40 6.11
N GLU A 5 6.80 -10.40 6.73
CA GLU A 5 5.51 -9.83 6.40
C GLU A 5 5.40 -9.23 4.99
N VAL A 6 6.53 -8.99 4.33
CA VAL A 6 6.60 -8.52 2.94
C VAL A 6 7.33 -9.49 2.01
N GLY A 7 7.55 -10.74 2.43
CA GLY A 7 8.15 -11.78 1.58
C GLY A 7 9.63 -11.53 1.22
N LEU A 8 10.37 -10.85 2.10
CA LEU A 8 11.79 -10.51 1.91
C LEU A 8 12.71 -11.19 2.93
N LEU A 9 12.27 -12.31 3.51
CA LEU A 9 13.13 -13.14 4.35
C LEU A 9 14.37 -13.57 3.55
N GLY A 10 15.57 -13.42 4.12
CA GLY A 10 16.83 -13.74 3.45
C GLY A 10 17.44 -12.63 2.58
N PHE A 11 16.81 -11.46 2.49
CA PHE A 11 17.38 -10.25 1.86
C PHE A 11 17.81 -9.20 2.90
N GLU A 12 18.00 -9.62 4.15
CA GLU A 12 18.24 -8.75 5.31
C GLU A 12 19.51 -7.89 5.17
N ASP A 13 20.56 -8.44 4.56
CA ASP A 13 21.86 -7.80 4.40
C ASP A 13 22.10 -7.22 2.99
N VAL A 14 21.11 -7.31 2.10
CA VAL A 14 21.23 -6.80 0.73
C VAL A 14 20.99 -5.28 0.73
N PRO A 15 21.95 -4.47 0.26
CA PRO A 15 21.74 -3.03 0.15
C PRO A 15 20.49 -2.74 -0.68
N ALA A 16 19.61 -1.86 -0.22
CA ALA A 16 18.34 -1.58 -0.89
C ALA A 16 18.51 -1.21 -2.37
N GLY A 17 19.61 -0.55 -2.74
CA GLY A 17 19.94 -0.21 -4.13
C GLY A 17 20.26 -1.40 -5.06
N GLN A 18 20.48 -2.59 -4.53
CA GLN A 18 20.71 -3.83 -5.29
C GLN A 18 19.46 -4.72 -5.39
N LEU A 19 18.39 -4.36 -4.68
CA LEU A 19 17.09 -5.02 -4.79
C LEU A 19 16.41 -4.66 -6.12
N SER A 20 15.64 -5.59 -6.68
CA SER A 20 14.79 -5.29 -7.83
C SER A 20 13.76 -4.21 -7.46
N ALA A 21 13.23 -3.49 -8.45
CA ALA A 21 12.23 -2.44 -8.20
C ALA A 21 11.04 -2.93 -7.36
N GLY A 22 10.58 -4.17 -7.59
CA GLY A 22 9.51 -4.78 -6.79
C GLY A 22 9.91 -5.13 -5.36
N GLN A 23 11.16 -5.58 -5.15
CA GLN A 23 11.69 -5.81 -3.80
C GLN A 23 11.87 -4.50 -3.03
N GLN A 24 12.40 -3.44 -3.66
CA GLN A 24 12.49 -2.11 -3.06
C GLN A 24 11.10 -1.59 -2.65
N ARG A 25 10.09 -1.79 -3.50
CA ARG A 25 8.70 -1.45 -3.21
C ARG A 25 8.18 -2.19 -1.97
N ARG A 26 8.40 -3.51 -1.90
CA ARG A 26 8.01 -4.34 -0.75
C ARG A 26 8.69 -3.90 0.55
N VAL A 27 9.99 -3.57 0.53
CA VAL A 27 10.68 -2.99 1.70
C VAL A 27 10.04 -1.67 2.10
N ALA A 28 9.77 -0.78 1.15
CA ALA A 28 9.16 0.53 1.43
C ALA A 28 7.79 0.38 2.09
N LEU A 29 6.97 -0.58 1.64
CA LEU A 29 5.67 -0.88 2.24
C LEU A 29 5.78 -1.52 3.63
N ALA A 30 6.79 -2.36 3.87
CA ALA A 30 7.06 -2.91 5.21
C ALA A 30 7.23 -1.81 6.26
N ARG A 31 7.81 -0.66 5.85
CA ARG A 31 8.02 0.48 6.74
C ARG A 31 6.73 1.13 7.23
N LEU A 32 5.62 1.01 6.50
CA LEU A 32 4.32 1.52 6.94
C LEU A 32 3.86 0.88 8.25
N VAL A 33 4.30 -0.35 8.51
CA VAL A 33 3.90 -1.17 9.66
C VAL A 33 4.82 -0.95 10.86
N LEU A 34 6.08 -0.56 10.61
CA LEU A 34 7.11 -0.40 11.63
C LEU A 34 6.89 0.82 12.53
N VAL A 35 6.23 1.86 12.01
CA VAL A 35 5.97 3.08 12.77
C VAL A 35 4.49 3.42 12.68
N PRO A 36 3.75 3.44 13.80
CA PRO A 36 2.36 3.83 13.79
C PRO A 36 2.25 5.30 13.33
N ARG A 37 1.63 5.51 12.18
CA ARG A 37 1.30 6.84 11.64
C ARG A 37 -0.21 6.90 11.42
N PRO A 38 -0.91 7.95 11.88
CA PRO A 38 -2.36 8.05 11.74
C PRO A 38 -2.82 8.32 10.30
N LEU A 39 -1.91 8.78 9.42
CA LEU A 39 -2.18 9.05 8.01
C LEU A 39 -1.11 8.40 7.14
N TRP A 40 -1.55 7.61 6.17
CA TRP A 40 -0.72 7.07 5.10
C TRP A 40 -1.08 7.77 3.78
N VAL A 41 -0.08 8.27 3.08
CA VAL A 41 -0.22 8.82 1.73
C VAL A 41 0.64 7.98 0.81
N LEU A 42 0.01 7.32 -0.15
CA LEU A 42 0.63 6.32 -0.99
C LEU A 42 0.39 6.66 -2.45
N ASP A 43 1.48 6.84 -3.20
CA ASP A 43 1.43 7.14 -4.62
C ASP A 43 1.70 5.87 -5.46
N GLU A 44 0.67 5.39 -6.17
CA GLU A 44 0.68 4.16 -6.99
C GLU A 44 1.25 2.92 -6.27
N PRO A 45 0.82 2.58 -5.03
CA PRO A 45 1.53 1.63 -4.19
C PRO A 45 1.54 0.19 -4.74
N PHE A 46 0.69 -0.14 -5.71
CA PHE A 46 0.57 -1.47 -6.30
C PHE A 46 1.55 -1.76 -7.45
N THR A 47 2.26 -0.75 -7.95
CA THR A 47 3.22 -0.94 -9.04
C THR A 47 4.36 -1.89 -8.64
N ALA A 48 4.71 -2.82 -9.53
CA ALA A 48 5.80 -3.78 -9.37
C ALA A 48 5.63 -4.74 -8.17
N ILE A 49 4.39 -5.00 -7.75
CA ILE A 49 4.04 -6.01 -6.74
C ILE A 49 3.33 -7.19 -7.43
N ASP A 50 3.56 -8.40 -6.95
CA ASP A 50 2.84 -9.60 -7.40
C ASP A 50 1.42 -9.68 -6.81
N ARG A 51 0.60 -10.63 -7.28
CA ARG A 51 -0.80 -10.76 -6.84
C ARG A 51 -0.96 -10.98 -5.33
N GLU A 52 -0.04 -11.73 -4.74
CA GLU A 52 -0.06 -12.01 -3.30
C GLU A 52 0.26 -10.73 -2.51
N GLY A 53 1.28 -9.97 -2.93
CA GLY A 53 1.61 -8.69 -2.31
C GLY A 53 0.52 -7.63 -2.49
N VAL A 54 -0.21 -7.62 -3.61
CA VAL A 54 -1.38 -6.74 -3.81
C VAL A 54 -2.44 -7.06 -2.77
N THR A 55 -2.82 -8.33 -2.64
CA THR A 55 -3.83 -8.78 -1.67
C THR A 55 -3.42 -8.45 -0.23
N ALA A 56 -2.15 -8.71 0.11
CA ALA A 56 -1.61 -8.41 1.43
C ALA A 56 -1.62 -6.90 1.72
N LEU A 57 -1.32 -6.07 0.72
CA LEU A 57 -1.35 -4.62 0.86
C LEU A 57 -2.77 -4.11 1.06
N GLU A 58 -3.74 -4.54 0.25
CA GLU A 58 -5.15 -4.16 0.42
C GLU A 58 -5.65 -4.45 1.84
N GLN A 59 -5.40 -5.67 2.34
CA GLN A 59 -5.78 -6.05 3.70
C GLN A 59 -5.16 -5.15 4.76
N ARG A 60 -3.90 -4.72 4.57
CA ARG A 60 -3.21 -3.80 5.48
C ARG A 60 -3.83 -2.41 5.46
N LEU A 61 -4.18 -1.88 4.28
CA LEU A 61 -4.82 -0.57 4.16
C LEU A 61 -6.17 -0.56 4.89
N VAL A 62 -7.01 -1.58 4.68
CA VAL A 62 -8.29 -1.73 5.36
C VAL A 62 -8.10 -1.89 6.88
N ALA A 63 -7.14 -2.73 7.31
CA ALA A 63 -6.84 -2.90 8.72
C ALA A 63 -6.30 -1.62 9.39
N HIS A 64 -5.62 -0.75 8.64
CA HIS A 64 -5.20 0.56 9.12
C HIS A 64 -6.40 1.48 9.33
N ALA A 65 -7.29 1.57 8.33
CA ALA A 65 -8.50 2.38 8.41
C ALA A 65 -9.42 1.95 9.57
N ARG A 66 -9.64 0.64 9.74
CA ARG A 66 -10.43 0.07 10.85
C ARG A 66 -9.90 0.37 12.24
N ARG A 67 -8.59 0.64 12.36
CA ARG A 67 -7.94 1.02 13.62
C ARG A 67 -8.00 2.53 13.89
N GLY A 68 -8.78 3.28 13.10
CA GLY A 68 -8.91 4.73 13.21
C GLY A 68 -7.84 5.52 12.45
N GLY A 69 -7.06 4.85 11.60
CA GLY A 69 -6.13 5.49 10.68
C GLY A 69 -6.82 6.01 9.42
N CYS A 70 -6.10 6.81 8.64
CA CYS A 70 -6.54 7.32 7.35
C CYS A 70 -5.54 6.90 6.28
N VAL A 71 -6.04 6.51 5.10
CA VAL A 71 -5.20 6.17 3.95
C VAL A 71 -5.68 6.99 2.76
N LEU A 72 -4.76 7.75 2.16
CA LEU A 72 -4.93 8.35 0.85
C LEU A 72 -4.07 7.57 -0.15
N VAL A 73 -4.71 7.04 -1.19
CA VAL A 73 -4.05 6.27 -2.24
C VAL A 73 -4.38 6.86 -3.59
N THR A 74 -3.36 7.09 -4.41
CA THR A 74 -3.52 7.24 -5.86
C THR A 74 -3.22 5.89 -6.50
N THR A 75 -4.10 5.44 -7.39
CA THR A 75 -3.93 4.15 -8.04
C THR A 75 -4.81 4.06 -9.29
N HIS A 76 -4.29 3.41 -10.33
CA HIS A 76 -5.09 2.91 -11.44
C HIS A 76 -5.66 1.50 -11.20
N HIS A 77 -5.26 0.85 -10.10
CA HIS A 77 -5.76 -0.46 -9.69
C HIS A 77 -7.14 -0.35 -9.03
N GLU A 78 -8.07 -1.23 -9.43
CA GLU A 78 -9.36 -1.34 -8.76
C GLU A 78 -9.21 -2.04 -7.42
N LEU A 79 -9.42 -1.28 -6.33
CA LEU A 79 -9.42 -1.85 -4.99
C LEU A 79 -10.69 -2.66 -4.73
N THR A 80 -10.56 -3.76 -3.99
CA THR A 80 -11.72 -4.51 -3.48
C THR A 80 -12.66 -3.58 -2.70
N PRO A 81 -13.95 -3.46 -3.08
CA PRO A 81 -14.90 -2.59 -2.38
C PRO A 81 -15.02 -2.95 -0.89
N CYS A 82 -14.96 -1.94 -0.03
CA CYS A 82 -15.18 -2.08 1.40
C CYS A 82 -15.83 -0.80 1.97
N PRO A 83 -16.49 -0.86 3.14
CA PRO A 83 -17.19 0.29 3.72
C PRO A 83 -16.27 1.49 4.02
N GLU A 84 -14.99 1.24 4.26
CA GLU A 84 -14.00 2.27 4.57
C GLU A 84 -13.47 2.99 3.31
N LEU A 85 -13.69 2.40 2.12
CA LEU A 85 -13.20 2.92 0.86
C LEU A 85 -14.15 3.96 0.30
N ARG A 86 -13.65 5.19 0.15
CA ARG A 86 -14.26 6.22 -0.69
C ARG A 86 -13.41 6.40 -1.94
N ARG A 87 -14.03 6.31 -3.12
CA ARG A 87 -13.34 6.56 -4.39
C ARG A 87 -13.66 7.96 -4.88
N ILE A 88 -12.62 8.71 -5.18
CA ILE A 88 -12.71 10.02 -5.81
C ILE A 88 -12.14 9.85 -7.22
N ARG A 89 -12.94 10.11 -8.23
CA ARG A 89 -12.44 10.25 -9.60
C ARG A 89 -12.03 11.72 -9.79
N LEU A 90 -10.81 11.91 -10.28
CA LEU A 90 -10.31 13.23 -10.65
C LEU A 90 -10.41 13.33 -12.18
N ASP A 91 -11.54 13.83 -12.65
CA ASP A 91 -11.74 14.32 -14.01
C ASP A 91 -11.36 15.81 -14.09
N GLU A 92 -11.32 16.41 -15.29
CA GLU A 92 -10.81 17.78 -15.56
C GLU A 92 -11.63 18.90 -14.86
N GLY A 93 -11.59 18.95 -13.52
CA GLY A 93 -12.17 20.00 -12.67
C GLY A 93 -13.28 19.58 -11.71
N SER A 94 -13.76 18.33 -11.75
CA SER A 94 -14.79 17.80 -10.84
C SER A 94 -14.23 16.69 -9.95
N VAL A 95 -14.63 16.70 -8.67
CA VAL A 95 -14.49 15.55 -7.77
C VAL A 95 -15.85 14.86 -7.78
N ASP A 96 -16.01 13.90 -8.67
CA ASP A 96 -17.21 13.06 -8.65
C ASP A 96 -17.04 11.99 -7.56
N ASP A 97 -17.88 12.10 -6.53
CA ASP A 97 -18.01 11.07 -5.49
C ASP A 97 -18.62 9.82 -6.10
N VAL A 98 -17.81 8.78 -6.28
CA VAL A 98 -18.31 7.45 -6.63
C VAL A 98 -18.60 6.73 -5.32
N ILE A 99 -19.89 6.64 -4.98
CA ILE A 99 -20.41 5.87 -3.83
C ILE A 99 -20.24 4.37 -4.08
#